data_AF-A0A1I2EPC1-F1
#
_entry.id   AF-A0A1I2EPC1-F1
#
_cell.length_a   1.000
_cell.length_b   1.000
_cell.length_c   1.000
_cell.angle_alpha   90.00
_cell.angle_beta   90.00
_cell.angle_gamma   90.00
#
_symmetry.space_group_name_H-M   'P 1'
#
loop_
_entity.id
_entity.type
_entity.pdbx_description
1 polymer ?
#
loop_
_entity_poly.entity_id
_entity_poly.type
_entity_poly.pdbx_seq_one_letter_code
_entity_poly.pdbx_strand_id
1 'polypeptide(L)'
;PTMAADAVLCTDGHATYEAIAKTTRITHFALNGGKRSRRMPKTHHINTVNALISRYRDFIRPFCGPASRNLRAYGRWHAARENGDRDYLSIFKAFLDTPRPANTLC
;
A
#
# COMPACT_ATOMS: atom_id res chain seq x y z
N PRO A 1 -3.07 6.29 12.00
CA PRO A 1 -2.41 5.79 10.77
C PRO A 1 -1.32 6.75 10.30
N THR A 2 -0.05 6.35 10.41
CA THR A 2 1.10 7.13 9.89
C THR A 2 1.28 6.81 8.40
N MET A 3 1.00 7.79 7.55
CA MET A 3 1.40 7.74 6.14
C MET A 3 2.91 7.99 6.03
N ALA A 4 3.58 7.31 5.09
CA ALA A 4 4.97 7.60 4.79
C ALA A 4 5.10 9.03 4.25
N ALA A 5 6.24 9.68 4.48
CA ALA A 5 6.43 11.09 4.10
C ALA A 5 6.37 11.30 2.57
N ASP A 6 6.62 10.25 1.79
CA ASP A 6 6.57 10.17 0.33
C ASP A 6 5.24 9.57 -0.17
N ALA A 7 4.27 9.35 0.70
CA ALA A 7 2.99 8.78 0.32
C ALA A 7 2.20 9.75 -0.58
N VAL A 8 1.66 9.18 -1.65
CA VAL A 8 0.86 9.90 -2.64
C VAL A 8 -0.59 9.45 -2.53
N LEU A 9 -1.50 10.41 -2.37
CA LEU A 9 -2.94 10.15 -2.38
C LEU A 9 -3.41 9.95 -3.82
N CYS A 10 -4.03 8.81 -4.10
CA CYS A 10 -4.66 8.56 -5.39
C CYS A 10 -6.17 8.33 -5.18
N THR A 11 -7.03 9.11 -5.84
CA THR A 11 -8.49 8.98 -5.69
C THR A 11 -9.19 8.96 -7.04
N ASP A 12 -10.48 8.62 -7.05
CA ASP A 12 -11.36 8.65 -8.24
C ASP A 12 -11.62 10.05 -8.82
N GLY A 13 -11.00 11.09 -8.26
CA GLY A 13 -11.12 12.48 -8.71
C GLY A 13 -12.34 13.23 -8.20
N HIS A 14 -13.06 12.72 -7.20
CA HIS A 14 -14.14 13.47 -6.57
C HIS A 14 -13.61 14.75 -5.87
N ALA A 15 -14.34 15.86 -6.01
CA ALA A 15 -13.90 17.20 -5.56
C ALA A 15 -13.59 17.27 -4.05
N THR A 16 -14.27 16.47 -3.23
CA THR A 16 -14.00 16.37 -1.79
C THR A 16 -12.56 15.94 -1.50
N TYR A 17 -12.04 14.97 -2.27
CA TYR A 17 -10.68 14.47 -2.06
C TYR A 17 -9.62 15.48 -2.48
N GLU A 18 -9.90 16.29 -3.51
CA GLU A 18 -9.02 17.38 -3.92
C GLU A 18 -8.93 18.47 -2.83
N ALA A 19 -10.06 18.85 -2.23
CA ALA A 19 -10.09 19.81 -1.13
C ALA A 19 -9.32 19.31 0.09
N ILE A 20 -9.49 18.03 0.45
CA ILE A 20 -8.75 17.39 1.54
C ILE A 20 -7.25 17.39 1.24
N ALA A 21 -6.83 16.93 0.05
CA ALA A 21 -5.43 16.87 -0.33
C ALA A 21 -4.72 18.24 -0.27
N LYS A 22 -5.39 19.29 -0.77
CA LYS A 22 -4.90 20.67 -0.70
C LYS A 22 -4.73 21.14 0.74
N THR A 23 -5.70 20.83 1.59
CA THR A 23 -5.68 21.22 3.01
C THR A 23 -4.57 20.50 3.78
N THR A 24 -4.39 19.20 3.52
CA THR A 24 -3.39 18.36 4.20
C THR A 24 -2.00 18.40 3.55
N ARG A 25 -1.83 19.14 2.44
CA ARG A 25 -0.59 19.23 1.64
C ARG A 25 -0.05 17.86 1.19
N ILE A 26 -0.94 16.91 0.90
CA ILE A 26 -0.54 15.59 0.40
C ILE A 26 -0.53 15.65 -1.13
N THR A 27 0.51 15.09 -1.77
CA THR A 27 0.53 14.94 -3.23
C THR A 27 -0.66 14.11 -3.68
N HIS A 28 -1.50 14.67 -4.55
CA HIS A 28 -2.75 14.03 -4.96
C HIS A 28 -2.83 13.84 -6.48
N PHE A 29 -3.18 12.63 -6.90
CA PHE A 29 -3.53 12.32 -8.28
C PHE A 29 -4.98 11.84 -8.37
N ALA A 30 -5.77 12.57 -9.15
CA ALA A 30 -7.10 12.14 -9.56
C ALA A 30 -6.98 11.09 -10.69
N LEU A 31 -7.33 9.85 -10.36
CA LEU A 31 -7.38 8.69 -11.25
C LEU A 31 -8.73 8.65 -12.00
N ASN A 32 -9.05 9.71 -12.75
CA ASN A 32 -10.28 9.75 -13.54
C ASN A 32 -10.22 8.66 -14.63
N GLY A 33 -11.13 7.68 -14.57
CA GLY A 33 -11.21 6.49 -15.43
C GLY A 33 -11.39 6.80 -16.93
N GLY A 34 -10.34 7.32 -17.57
CA GLY A 34 -10.28 7.63 -19.00
C GLY A 34 -9.53 8.93 -19.35
N LYS A 35 -9.39 9.88 -18.41
CA LYS A 35 -8.66 11.15 -18.67
C LYS A 35 -7.28 11.12 -18.04
N ARG A 36 -6.30 10.74 -18.86
CA ARG A 36 -4.88 10.79 -18.52
C ARG A 36 -4.43 12.25 -18.41
N SER A 37 -4.15 12.74 -17.20
CA SER A 37 -3.44 14.00 -17.06
C SER A 37 -2.00 13.82 -17.55
N ARG A 38 -1.48 14.77 -18.34
CA ARG A 38 -0.12 14.73 -18.93
C ARG A 38 1.00 14.64 -17.87
N ARG A 39 0.67 14.96 -16.61
CA ARG A 39 1.57 14.88 -15.43
C ARG A 39 1.53 13.54 -14.69
N MET A 40 0.69 12.58 -15.09
CA MET A 40 0.58 11.32 -14.38
C MET A 40 1.62 10.30 -14.85
N PRO A 41 2.47 9.78 -13.94
CA PRO A 41 3.35 8.66 -14.26
C PRO A 41 2.52 7.44 -14.68
N LYS A 42 3.02 6.64 -15.63
CA LYS A 42 2.36 5.40 -16.09
C LYS A 42 1.96 4.45 -14.96
N THR A 43 2.64 4.53 -13.82
CA THR A 43 2.46 3.68 -12.63
C THR A 43 1.23 4.04 -11.78
N HIS A 44 0.63 5.22 -11.96
CA HIS A 44 -0.45 5.71 -11.10
C HIS A 44 -1.82 5.54 -11.79
N HIS A 45 -2.18 4.34 -12.22
CA HIS A 45 -3.50 4.08 -12.82
C HIS A 45 -4.41 3.33 -11.83
N ILE A 46 -5.72 3.61 -11.84
CA ILE A 46 -6.67 2.93 -10.93
C ILE A 46 -6.67 1.42 -11.14
N ASN A 47 -6.52 0.97 -12.40
CA ASN A 47 -6.35 -0.45 -12.71
C ASN A 47 -5.07 -1.05 -12.10
N THR A 48 -3.99 -0.28 -11.97
CA THR A 48 -2.75 -0.76 -11.34
C THR A 48 -2.98 -0.97 -9.84
N VAL A 49 -3.65 -0.03 -9.17
CA VAL A 49 -4.02 -0.14 -7.76
C VAL A 49 -5.00 -1.29 -7.55
N ASN A 50 -6.04 -1.40 -8.38
CA ASN A 50 -7.02 -2.49 -8.32
C ASN A 50 -6.36 -3.86 -8.55
N ALA A 51 -5.45 -3.97 -9.50
CA ALA A 51 -4.70 -5.19 -9.75
C ALA A 51 -3.81 -5.57 -8.56
N LEU A 52 -3.13 -4.59 -7.94
CA LEU A 52 -2.34 -4.82 -6.72
C LEU A 52 -3.22 -5.32 -5.56
N ILE A 53 -4.36 -4.67 -5.33
CA ILE A 53 -5.33 -5.07 -4.29
C ILE A 53 -5.87 -6.48 -4.58
N SER A 54 -6.16 -6.80 -5.83
CA SER A 54 -6.61 -8.14 -6.23
C SER A 54 -5.57 -9.20 -5.90
N ARG A 55 -4.30 -9.01 -6.31
CA ARG A 55 -3.22 -9.96 -6.02
C ARG A 55 -2.99 -10.14 -4.52
N TYR A 56 -3.05 -9.04 -3.75
CA TYR A 56 -2.98 -9.11 -2.30
C TYR A 56 -4.14 -9.91 -1.70
N ARG A 57 -5.37 -9.73 -2.20
CA ARG A 57 -6.54 -10.50 -1.74
C ARG A 57 -6.41 -11.98 -2.05
N ASP A 58 -5.94 -12.33 -3.24
CA ASP A 58 -5.69 -13.71 -3.64
C ASP A 58 -4.59 -14.35 -2.79
N PHE A 59 -3.55 -13.59 -2.45
CA PHE A 59 -2.50 -14.00 -1.53
C PHE A 59 -3.01 -14.24 -0.09
N ILE A 60 -3.90 -13.38 0.41
CA ILE A 60 -4.45 -13.51 1.78
C ILE A 60 -5.50 -14.62 1.89
N ARG A 61 -6.20 -14.95 0.80
CA ARG A 61 -7.34 -15.89 0.78
C ARG A 61 -7.08 -17.22 1.51
N PRO A 62 -5.92 -17.90 1.38
CA PRO A 62 -5.66 -19.16 2.07
C PRO A 62 -5.53 -19.05 3.60
N PHE A 63 -5.32 -17.84 4.13
CA PHE A 63 -5.11 -17.59 5.57
C PHE A 63 -6.40 -17.20 6.31
N CYS A 64 -7.56 -17.25 5.64
CA CYS A 64 -8.88 -17.01 6.22
C CYS A 64 -9.01 -15.68 6.99
N GLY A 65 -8.25 -14.64 6.60
CA GLY A 65 -8.22 -13.37 7.32
C GLY A 65 -7.31 -13.42 8.55
N PRO A 66 -6.00 -13.15 8.42
CA PRO A 66 -5.09 -13.12 9.55
C PRO A 66 -5.44 -11.99 10.52
N ALA A 67 -5.11 -12.17 11.80
CA ALA A 67 -5.31 -11.15 12.83
C ALA A 67 -4.71 -9.79 12.41
N SER A 68 -5.41 -8.69 12.73
CA SER A 68 -5.03 -7.33 12.34
C SER A 68 -3.59 -6.96 12.71
N ARG A 69 -3.11 -7.46 13.87
CA ARG A 69 -1.73 -7.32 14.34
C ARG A 69 -0.68 -7.85 13.36
N ASN A 70 -1.02 -8.84 12.55
CA ASN A 70 -0.12 -9.48 11.61
C ASN A 70 -0.19 -8.88 10.20
N LEU A 71 -1.19 -8.04 9.87
CA LEU A 71 -1.38 -7.53 8.51
C LEU A 71 -0.15 -6.82 7.93
N ARG A 72 0.63 -6.12 8.77
CA ARG A 72 1.89 -5.49 8.35
C ARG A 72 2.92 -6.52 7.89
N ALA A 73 3.03 -7.66 8.56
CA ALA A 73 3.92 -8.76 8.20
C ALA A 73 3.53 -9.36 6.84
N TYR A 74 2.23 -9.65 6.66
CA TYR A 74 1.70 -10.21 5.42
C TYR A 74 1.85 -9.26 4.24
N GLY A 75 1.65 -7.95 4.43
CA GLY A 75 1.87 -6.94 3.39
C GLY A 75 3.32 -6.92 2.90
N ARG A 76 4.29 -7.00 3.82
CA ARG A 76 5.73 -7.08 3.47
C ARG A 76 6.07 -8.38 2.75
N TRP A 77 5.54 -9.51 3.23
CA TRP A 77 5.74 -10.81 2.58
C TRP A 77 5.21 -10.82 1.15
N HIS A 78 4.02 -10.27 0.93
CA HIS A 78 3.45 -10.11 -0.40
C HIS A 78 4.35 -9.25 -1.31
N ALA A 79 4.84 -8.11 -0.82
CA ALA A 79 5.72 -7.23 -1.58
C ALA A 79 7.06 -7.91 -1.96
N ALA A 80 7.67 -8.65 -1.04
CA ALA A 80 8.89 -9.41 -1.31
C ALA A 80 8.67 -10.48 -2.39
N ARG A 81 7.53 -11.18 -2.34
CA ARG A 81 7.14 -12.19 -3.33
C ARG A 81 6.89 -11.59 -4.72
N GLU A 82 6.24 -10.44 -4.80
CA GLU A 82 5.88 -9.76 -6.05
C GLU A 82 7.10 -9.15 -6.77
N ASN A 83 8.09 -8.65 -6.03
CA ASN A 83 9.28 -8.02 -6.61
C ASN A 83 10.29 -9.02 -7.21
N GLY A 84 9.98 -10.32 -7.19
CA GLY A 84 10.86 -11.36 -7.75
C GLY A 84 12.18 -11.53 -6.99
N ASP A 85 12.31 -10.90 -5.81
CA ASP A 85 13.49 -11.00 -4.99
C ASP A 85 13.59 -12.44 -4.47
N ARG A 86 14.55 -13.19 -5.03
CA ARG A 86 14.72 -14.64 -4.81
C ARG A 86 15.03 -14.99 -3.35
N ASP A 87 15.22 -13.99 -2.50
CA ASP A 87 15.48 -14.18 -1.08
C ASP A 87 14.39 -13.54 -0.19
N TYR A 88 13.11 -13.73 -0.54
CA TYR A 88 11.99 -13.37 0.33
C TYR A 88 12.08 -14.03 1.71
N LEU A 89 12.78 -15.17 1.83
CA LEU A 89 13.05 -15.84 3.10
C LEU A 89 14.01 -15.03 3.98
N SER A 90 15.06 -14.40 3.44
CA SER A 90 15.91 -13.47 4.21
C SER A 90 15.13 -12.23 4.66
N ILE A 91 14.28 -11.66 3.81
CA ILE A 91 13.44 -10.51 4.17
C ILE A 91 12.45 -10.91 5.28
N PHE A 92 11.85 -12.10 5.16
CA PHE A 92 10.95 -12.64 6.16
C PHE A 92 11.67 -12.96 7.48
N LYS A 93 12.89 -13.51 7.41
CA LYS A 93 13.71 -13.80 8.59
C LYS A 93 14.16 -12.53 9.30
N ALA A 94 14.70 -11.55 8.56
CA ALA A 94 15.02 -10.23 9.08
C ALA A 94 13.81 -9.54 9.71
N PHE A 95 12.60 -9.75 9.15
CA PHE A 95 11.36 -9.26 9.72
C PHE A 95 10.98 -9.93 11.04
N LEU A 96 11.11 -11.26 11.15
CA LEU A 96 10.89 -11.97 12.41
C LEU A 96 11.91 -11.59 13.48
N ASP A 97 13.15 -11.33 13.06
CA ASP A 97 14.28 -10.98 13.92
C ASP A 97 14.29 -9.50 14.32
N THR A 98 13.47 -8.65 13.67
CA THR A 98 13.37 -7.24 14.04
C THR A 98 12.74 -7.13 15.44
N PRO A 99 13.43 -6.54 16.44
CA PRO A 99 12.86 -6.35 17.76
C PRO A 99 11.58 -5.54 17.64
N ARG A 100 10.47 -6.15 18.06
CA ARG A 100 9.17 -5.48 18.05
C ARG A 100 9.27 -4.31 19.02
N PRO A 101 8.80 -3.10 18.66
CA PRO A 101 8.60 -2.09 19.69
C PRO A 101 7.68 -2.71 20.73
N ALA A 102 8.15 -2.78 21.98
CA ALA A 102 7.28 -3.06 23.10
C ALA A 102 6.17 -2.01 23.02
N ASN A 103 4.95 -2.45 22.73
CA ASN A 103 3.81 -1.57 22.88
C ASN A 103 3.77 -1.22 24.37
N THR A 104 4.27 -0.04 24.74
CA THR A 104 4.00 0.59 26.01
C THR A 104 2.50 0.88 26.03
N LEU A 105 1.74 -0.07 26.57
CA LEU A 105 0.40 0.16 27.07
C LEU A 105 0.59 0.82 28.45
N CYS A 106 0.36 2.12 28.51
CA CYS A 106 -0.27 2.74 29.68
C CYS A 106 -1.77 2.82 29.41
#